data_AF-A0A367WQ96-F1
#
_entry.id   AF-A0A367WQ96-F1
#
_cell.length_a   1.000
_cell.length_b   1.000
_cell.length_c   1.000
_cell.angle_alpha   90.00
_cell.angle_beta   90.00
_cell.angle_gamma   90.00
#
_symmetry.space_group_name_H-M   'P 1'
#
loop_
_entity.id
_entity.type
_entity.pdbx_description
1 polymer ?
#
loop_
_entity_poly.entity_id
_entity_poly.type
_entity_poly.pdbx_seq_one_letter_code
_entity_poly.pdbx_strand_id
1 'polypeptide(L)'
;MQAMNLGAVDPFIADLEERLLRRLIEEERTPLPDALFVSAQSQMWIFAAYELLRTWRQRASDMIKWHDNSGLEIKLRALEEDQGYRHFGRAYRASQIKKVIEDPSMIPRIRDDLRRVHILFGRLEALRVSLAKHEVRGRIGSVALAPGYGRINQWCGALDYELENGRYSMGYVNRREIADDIRGLLTMDELPTGEELASFDEYMKGPPHDLLD
;
A
#
# COMPACT_ATOMS: atom_id res chain seq x y z
N MET A 1 3.06 14.78 6.27
CA MET A 1 1.79 14.85 7.02
C MET A 1 1.04 13.52 6.99
N GLN A 2 0.65 12.97 5.84
CA GLN A 2 -0.09 11.68 5.81
C GLN A 2 0.63 10.50 6.49
N ALA A 3 1.93 10.31 6.25
CA ALA A 3 2.70 9.26 6.95
C ALA A 3 2.71 9.41 8.48
N MET A 4 2.78 10.65 8.97
CA MET A 4 2.74 10.95 10.41
C MET A 4 1.36 10.63 10.99
N ASN A 5 0.28 10.99 10.27
CA ASN A 5 -1.08 10.67 10.70
C ASN A 5 -1.31 9.15 10.74
N LEU A 6 -0.81 8.43 9.73
CA LEU A 6 -0.89 6.97 9.66
C LEU A 6 -0.18 6.33 10.86
N GLY A 7 1.03 6.77 11.17
CA GLY A 7 1.81 6.30 12.32
C GLY A 7 1.20 6.70 13.67
N ALA A 8 0.52 7.84 13.76
CA ALA A 8 -0.15 8.26 14.99
C ALA A 8 -1.43 7.44 15.29
N VAL A 9 -2.18 7.06 14.25
CA VAL A 9 -3.41 6.27 14.38
C VAL A 9 -3.13 4.77 14.53
N ASP A 10 -2.00 4.28 14.01
CA ASP A 10 -1.68 2.85 14.02
C ASP A 10 -1.74 2.19 15.43
N PRO A 11 -1.13 2.76 16.49
CA PRO A 11 -1.22 2.19 17.84
C PRO A 11 -2.64 2.25 18.43
N PHE A 12 -3.41 3.27 18.07
CA PHE A 12 -4.80 3.39 18.51
C PHE A 12 -5.66 2.26 17.96
N ILE A 13 -5.50 1.92 16.68
CA ILE A 13 -6.23 0.77 16.09
C ILE A 13 -5.71 -0.54 16.68
N ALA A 14 -4.41 -0.67 16.93
CA ALA A 14 -3.84 -1.86 17.56
C ALA A 14 -4.46 -2.14 18.94
N ASP A 15 -4.69 -1.12 19.77
CA ASP A 15 -5.37 -1.26 21.05
C ASP A 15 -6.85 -1.69 20.88
N LEU A 16 -7.56 -1.17 19.88
CA LEU A 16 -8.93 -1.62 19.57
C LEU A 16 -8.97 -3.11 19.17
N GLU A 17 -8.02 -3.55 18.36
CA GLU A 17 -7.88 -4.96 17.94
C GLU A 17 -7.62 -5.87 19.14
N GLU A 18 -6.74 -5.46 20.05
CA GLU A 18 -6.45 -6.25 21.25
C GLU A 18 -7.67 -6.38 22.17
N ARG A 19 -8.41 -5.28 22.36
CA ARG A 19 -9.67 -5.30 23.12
C ARG A 19 -10.73 -6.18 22.45
N LEU A 20 -10.81 -6.14 21.13
CA LEU A 20 -11.70 -6.99 20.34
C LEU A 20 -11.40 -8.48 20.58
N LEU A 21 -10.12 -8.86 20.56
CA LEU A 21 -9.70 -10.23 20.83
C LEU A 21 -10.06 -10.68 22.24
N ARG A 22 -9.80 -9.84 23.26
CA ARG A 22 -10.16 -10.15 24.65
C ARG A 22 -11.66 -10.43 24.78
N ARG A 23 -12.49 -9.58 24.18
CA ARG A 23 -13.95 -9.77 24.19
C ARG A 23 -14.39 -11.03 23.45
N LEU A 24 -13.77 -11.35 22.32
CA LEU A 24 -14.04 -12.59 21.61
C LEU A 24 -13.79 -13.82 22.49
N ILE A 25 -12.69 -13.81 23.26
CA ILE A 25 -12.32 -14.88 24.18
C ILE A 25 -13.32 -14.96 25.34
N GLU A 26 -13.66 -13.82 25.95
CA GLU A 26 -14.57 -13.74 27.11
C GLU A 26 -16.02 -14.13 26.76
N GLU A 27 -16.51 -13.71 25.59
CA GLU A 27 -17.90 -13.93 25.17
C GLU A 27 -18.09 -15.26 24.43
N GLU A 28 -17.00 -15.94 24.04
CA GLU A 28 -16.96 -17.12 23.16
C GLU A 28 -17.80 -16.98 21.87
N ARG A 29 -18.01 -15.73 21.47
CA ARG A 29 -18.84 -15.33 20.33
C ARG A 29 -18.30 -14.04 19.75
N THR A 30 -18.42 -13.88 18.44
CA THR A 30 -18.05 -12.64 17.76
C THR A 30 -18.79 -11.43 18.36
N PRO A 31 -18.08 -10.47 18.99
CA PRO A 31 -18.68 -9.22 19.46
C PRO A 31 -18.92 -8.31 18.24
N LEU A 32 -20.05 -8.52 17.57
CA LEU A 32 -20.35 -7.93 16.26
C LEU A 32 -20.20 -6.41 16.19
N PRO A 33 -20.69 -5.60 17.16
CA PRO A 33 -20.54 -4.14 17.09
C PRO A 33 -19.07 -3.71 17.09
N ASP A 34 -18.23 -4.33 17.91
CA ASP A 34 -16.81 -4.02 18.00
C ASP A 34 -16.06 -4.49 16.76
N ALA A 35 -16.38 -5.69 16.27
CA ALA A 35 -15.78 -6.22 15.04
C ALA A 35 -16.07 -5.32 13.83
N LEU A 36 -17.32 -4.82 13.71
CA LEU A 36 -17.69 -3.87 12.66
C LEU A 36 -16.94 -2.54 12.79
N PHE A 37 -16.82 -2.01 14.01
CA PHE A 37 -16.09 -0.77 14.26
C PHE A 37 -14.59 -0.92 13.93
N VAL A 38 -13.95 -1.99 14.40
CA VAL A 38 -12.54 -2.30 14.09
C VAL A 38 -12.34 -2.51 12.59
N SER A 39 -13.31 -3.13 11.89
CA SER A 39 -13.26 -3.26 10.43
C SER A 39 -13.27 -1.92 9.73
N ALA A 40 -14.18 -1.02 10.11
CA ALA A 40 -14.20 0.32 9.54
C ALA A 40 -12.89 1.09 9.77
N GLN A 41 -12.34 1.05 10.98
CA GLN A 41 -11.06 1.71 11.27
C GLN A 41 -9.89 1.10 10.47
N SER A 42 -9.86 -0.24 10.38
CA SER A 42 -8.82 -0.96 9.63
C SER A 42 -8.86 -0.65 8.15
N GLN A 43 -10.06 -0.64 7.53
CA GLN A 43 -10.24 -0.29 6.13
C GLN A 43 -9.82 1.16 5.84
N MET A 44 -10.20 2.12 6.70
CA MET A 44 -9.79 3.53 6.56
C MET A 44 -8.27 3.67 6.62
N TRP A 45 -7.61 2.94 7.53
CA TRP A 45 -6.15 2.93 7.62
C TRP A 45 -5.51 2.31 6.37
N ILE A 46 -6.02 1.17 5.89
CA ILE A 46 -5.55 0.47 4.68
C ILE A 46 -5.65 1.40 3.46
N PHE A 47 -6.76 2.12 3.31
CA PHE A 47 -6.94 3.09 2.22
C PHE A 47 -5.94 4.24 2.31
N ALA A 48 -5.69 4.78 3.51
CA ALA A 48 -4.71 5.83 3.72
C ALA A 48 -3.28 5.36 3.43
N ALA A 49 -2.92 4.14 3.87
CA ALA A 49 -1.63 3.52 3.58
C ALA A 49 -1.43 3.31 2.07
N TYR A 50 -2.47 2.79 1.39
CA TYR A 50 -2.46 2.61 -0.07
C TYR A 50 -2.24 3.93 -0.79
N GLU A 51 -3.01 4.98 -0.48
CA GLU A 51 -2.90 6.27 -1.17
C GLU A 51 -1.55 6.95 -0.93
N LEU A 52 -0.99 6.80 0.28
CA LEU A 52 0.34 7.29 0.62
C LEU A 52 1.40 6.61 -0.26
N LEU A 53 1.42 5.26 -0.29
CA LEU A 53 2.39 4.49 -1.06
C LEU A 53 2.19 4.69 -2.57
N ARG A 54 0.96 4.72 -3.07
CA ARG A 54 0.64 4.99 -4.48
C ARG A 54 1.21 6.33 -4.91
N THR A 55 0.96 7.36 -4.11
CA THR A 55 1.45 8.71 -4.38
C THR A 55 2.97 8.78 -4.32
N TRP A 56 3.60 8.11 -3.36
CA TRP A 56 5.07 8.04 -3.28
C TRP A 56 5.67 7.30 -4.49
N ARG A 57 5.13 6.12 -4.87
CA ARG A 57 5.60 5.34 -6.03
C ARG A 57 5.51 6.14 -7.32
N GLN A 58 4.39 6.83 -7.55
CA GLN A 58 4.24 7.69 -8.72
C GLN A 58 5.35 8.75 -8.78
N ARG A 59 5.64 9.40 -7.64
CA ARG A 59 6.66 10.45 -7.56
C ARG A 59 8.08 9.91 -7.78
N ALA A 60 8.38 8.72 -7.24
CA ALA A 60 9.64 8.03 -7.47
C ALA A 60 9.83 7.69 -8.96
N SER A 61 8.81 7.11 -9.59
CA SER A 61 8.82 6.80 -11.02
C SER A 61 8.94 8.05 -11.89
N ASP A 62 8.24 9.14 -11.54
CA ASP A 62 8.36 10.42 -12.25
C ASP A 62 9.78 10.99 -12.17
N MET A 63 10.44 10.90 -11.00
CA MET A 63 11.82 11.36 -10.82
C MET A 63 12.79 10.59 -11.73
N ILE A 64 12.68 9.27 -11.76
CA ILE A 64 13.47 8.40 -12.65
C ILE A 64 13.20 8.77 -14.11
N LYS A 65 11.92 8.90 -14.49
CA LYS A 65 11.54 9.26 -15.86
C LYS A 65 12.10 10.62 -16.28
N TRP A 66 12.10 11.62 -15.40
CA TRP A 66 12.67 12.93 -15.70
C TRP A 66 14.19 12.88 -15.81
N HIS A 67 14.86 12.11 -14.97
CA HIS A 67 16.30 11.88 -15.08
C HIS A 67 16.66 11.20 -16.41
N ASP A 68 16.02 10.07 -16.74
CA ASP A 68 16.33 9.27 -17.92
C ASP A 68 16.12 10.04 -19.24
N ASN A 69 15.18 10.99 -19.25
CA ASN A 69 14.88 11.83 -20.41
C ASN A 69 15.57 13.21 -20.36
N SER A 70 16.53 13.44 -19.46
CA SER A 70 17.20 14.74 -19.28
C SER A 70 16.22 15.92 -19.07
N GLY A 71 15.11 15.66 -18.39
CA GLY A 71 14.00 16.59 -18.17
C GLY A 71 13.94 17.20 -16.76
N LEU A 72 14.91 16.91 -15.88
CA LEU A 72 14.91 17.39 -14.49
C LEU A 72 14.98 18.92 -14.42
N GLU A 73 15.84 19.55 -15.21
CA GLU A 73 16.05 21.00 -15.27
C GLU A 73 14.81 21.72 -15.81
N ILE A 74 14.16 21.12 -16.82
CA ILE A 74 12.90 21.64 -17.36
C ILE A 74 11.82 21.59 -16.28
N LYS A 75 11.72 20.48 -15.56
CA LYS A 75 10.73 20.33 -14.50
C LYS A 75 11.00 21.24 -13.30
N LEU A 76 12.26 21.44 -12.95
CA LEU A 76 12.67 22.36 -11.89
C LEU A 76 12.23 23.79 -12.22
N ARG A 77 12.58 24.30 -13.41
CA ARG A 77 12.16 25.64 -13.87
C ARG A 77 10.64 25.80 -13.83
N ALA A 78 9.91 24.80 -14.33
CA ALA A 78 8.45 24.82 -14.32
C ALA A 78 7.83 24.81 -12.91
N LEU A 79 8.54 24.33 -11.88
CA LEU A 79 8.10 24.36 -10.49
C LEU A 79 8.47 25.67 -9.78
N GLU A 80 9.59 26.27 -10.16
CA GLU A 80 10.11 27.54 -9.62
C GLU A 80 9.45 28.78 -10.23
N GLU A 81 8.72 28.63 -11.34
CA GLU A 81 7.93 29.71 -11.94
C GLU A 81 7.05 30.41 -10.91
N ASP A 82 7.18 31.74 -10.84
CA ASP A 82 6.43 32.59 -9.91
C ASP A 82 4.92 32.46 -10.18
N GLN A 83 4.18 32.21 -9.12
CA GLN A 83 2.72 32.06 -9.17
C GLN A 83 2.00 33.30 -8.59
N GLY A 84 2.74 34.33 -8.17
CA GLY A 84 2.20 35.48 -7.44
C GLY A 84 1.85 35.17 -5.98
N TYR A 85 2.16 33.96 -5.49
CA TYR A 85 2.03 33.56 -4.09
C TYR A 85 2.96 32.40 -3.74
N ARG A 86 3.22 32.20 -2.45
CA ARG A 86 4.09 31.11 -1.97
C ARG A 86 3.34 29.77 -1.95
N HIS A 87 3.62 28.92 -2.93
CA HIS A 87 3.09 27.55 -2.95
C HIS A 87 4.06 26.55 -2.31
N PHE A 88 3.89 26.24 -1.02
CA PHE A 88 4.78 25.34 -0.27
C PHE A 88 5.00 23.96 -0.92
N GLY A 89 3.94 23.37 -1.47
CA GLY A 89 4.04 22.09 -2.17
C GLY A 89 4.99 22.11 -3.38
N ARG A 90 4.92 23.14 -4.23
CA ARG A 90 5.81 23.33 -5.37
C ARG A 90 7.25 23.58 -4.93
N ALA A 91 7.45 24.44 -3.93
CA ALA A 91 8.78 24.71 -3.37
C ALA A 91 9.43 23.44 -2.80
N TYR A 92 8.67 22.60 -2.10
CA TYR A 92 9.18 21.32 -1.61
C TYR A 92 9.50 20.34 -2.76
N ARG A 93 8.75 20.36 -3.87
CA ARG A 93 9.09 19.53 -5.04
C ARG A 93 10.31 20.01 -5.78
N ALA A 94 10.45 21.32 -5.96
CA ALA A 94 11.64 21.91 -6.56
C ALA A 94 12.90 21.52 -5.75
N SER A 95 12.84 21.58 -4.41
CA SER A 95 13.97 21.18 -3.57
C SER A 95 14.30 19.69 -3.66
N GLN A 96 13.31 18.81 -3.83
CA GLN A 96 13.56 17.39 -4.09
C GLN A 96 14.27 17.15 -5.44
N ILE A 97 13.83 17.82 -6.51
CA ILE A 97 14.47 17.70 -7.84
C ILE A 97 15.89 18.26 -7.79
N LYS A 98 16.10 19.42 -7.16
CA LYS A 98 17.42 20.04 -7.01
C LYS A 98 18.41 19.09 -6.34
N LYS A 99 17.99 18.39 -5.27
CA LYS A 99 18.82 17.36 -4.61
C LYS A 99 19.23 16.23 -5.55
N VAL A 100 18.35 15.78 -6.44
CA VAL A 100 18.67 14.72 -7.41
C VAL A 100 19.61 15.22 -8.50
N ILE A 101 19.49 16.47 -8.93
CA ILE A 101 20.45 17.10 -9.87
C ILE A 101 21.83 17.23 -9.21
N GLU A 102 21.88 17.63 -7.94
CA GLU A 102 23.11 17.77 -7.15
C GLU A 102 23.74 16.41 -6.80
N ASP A 103 22.93 15.37 -6.61
CA ASP A 103 23.34 14.01 -6.31
C ASP A 103 22.59 12.97 -7.19
N PRO A 104 23.09 12.69 -8.40
CA PRO A 104 22.49 11.70 -9.29
C PRO A 104 22.53 10.26 -8.75
N SER A 105 23.36 9.97 -7.74
CA SER A 105 23.42 8.64 -7.11
C SER A 105 22.11 8.28 -6.37
N MET A 106 21.25 9.27 -6.13
CA MET A 106 19.89 9.06 -5.64
C MET A 106 19.02 8.24 -6.60
N ILE A 107 19.28 8.25 -7.92
CA ILE A 107 18.42 7.57 -8.90
C ILE A 107 18.46 6.04 -8.76
N PRO A 108 19.63 5.39 -8.72
CA PRO A 108 19.72 3.97 -8.36
C PRO A 108 19.01 3.64 -7.05
N ARG A 109 19.16 4.47 -6.01
CA ARG A 109 18.50 4.26 -4.72
C ARG A 109 16.98 4.32 -4.82
N ILE A 110 16.43 5.28 -5.59
CA ILE A 110 14.99 5.36 -5.85
C ILE A 110 14.49 4.12 -6.61
N ARG A 111 15.28 3.59 -7.55
CA ARG A 111 14.94 2.33 -8.26
C ARG A 111 14.92 1.15 -7.29
N ASP A 112 15.88 1.08 -6.38
CA ASP A 112 15.93 0.04 -5.35
C ASP A 112 14.77 0.16 -4.36
N ASP A 113 14.44 1.36 -3.91
CA ASP A 113 13.28 1.60 -3.05
C ASP A 113 11.96 1.20 -3.75
N LEU A 114 11.83 1.45 -5.06
CA LEU A 114 10.68 0.98 -5.84
C LEU A 114 10.58 -0.55 -5.88
N ARG A 115 11.71 -1.26 -5.94
CA ARG A 115 11.75 -2.73 -5.86
C ARG A 115 11.34 -3.21 -4.47
N ARG A 116 11.85 -2.59 -3.40
CA ARG A 116 11.51 -2.93 -1.99
C ARG A 116 10.00 -2.91 -1.77
N VAL A 117 9.31 -1.91 -2.30
CA VAL A 117 7.87 -1.74 -2.04
C VAL A 117 6.96 -2.55 -2.96
N HIS A 118 7.47 -3.18 -4.03
CA HIS A 118 6.64 -3.68 -5.13
C HIS A 118 5.64 -4.74 -4.66
N ILE A 119 6.12 -5.75 -3.94
CA ILE A 119 5.30 -6.87 -3.46
C ILE A 119 4.24 -6.37 -2.45
N LEU A 120 4.67 -5.60 -1.45
CA LEU A 120 3.78 -4.99 -0.46
C LEU A 120 2.69 -4.15 -1.14
N PHE A 121 3.08 -3.28 -2.07
CA PHE A 121 2.12 -2.44 -2.79
C PHE A 121 1.15 -3.27 -3.62
N GLY A 122 1.61 -4.33 -4.29
CA GLY A 122 0.74 -5.21 -5.08
C GLY A 122 -0.34 -5.89 -4.24
N ARG A 123 0.03 -6.41 -3.06
CA ARG A 123 -0.93 -6.98 -2.09
C ARG A 123 -1.90 -5.92 -1.58
N LEU A 124 -1.38 -4.76 -1.20
CA LEU A 124 -2.17 -3.63 -0.68
C LEU A 124 -3.16 -3.09 -1.72
N GLU A 125 -2.75 -3.01 -2.98
CA GLU A 125 -3.62 -2.59 -4.10
C GLU A 125 -4.76 -3.58 -4.31
N ALA A 126 -4.46 -4.87 -4.34
CA ALA A 126 -5.48 -5.91 -4.48
C ALA A 126 -6.49 -5.88 -3.33
N LEU A 127 -5.99 -5.78 -2.09
CA LEU A 127 -6.84 -5.65 -0.90
C LEU A 127 -7.72 -4.40 -0.97
N ARG A 128 -7.15 -3.24 -1.34
CA ARG A 128 -7.90 -1.98 -1.47
C ARG A 128 -9.01 -2.09 -2.51
N VAL A 129 -8.77 -2.75 -3.65
CA VAL A 129 -9.80 -2.95 -4.68
C VAL A 129 -10.93 -3.85 -4.16
N SER A 130 -10.59 -4.97 -3.52
CA SER A 130 -11.57 -5.87 -2.91
C SER A 130 -12.44 -5.13 -1.87
N LEU A 131 -11.83 -4.39 -0.94
CA LEU A 131 -12.55 -3.67 0.11
C LEU A 131 -13.40 -2.50 -0.41
N ALA A 132 -12.91 -1.72 -1.39
CA ALA A 132 -13.58 -0.50 -1.82
C ALA A 132 -14.58 -0.70 -2.96
N LYS A 133 -14.35 -1.70 -3.81
CA LYS A 133 -15.18 -1.95 -5.00
C LYS A 133 -15.90 -3.28 -4.97
N HIS A 134 -15.52 -4.19 -4.06
CA HIS A 134 -15.98 -5.58 -4.05
C HIS A 134 -15.65 -6.31 -5.37
N GLU A 135 -14.55 -5.90 -6.02
CA GLU A 135 -14.05 -6.43 -7.29
C GLU A 135 -12.69 -7.12 -7.11
N VAL A 136 -12.31 -7.96 -8.07
CA VAL A 136 -10.95 -8.50 -8.21
C VAL A 136 -10.08 -7.48 -8.94
N ARG A 137 -8.83 -7.30 -8.47
CA ARG A 137 -7.84 -6.40 -9.10
C ARG A 137 -7.69 -6.71 -10.58
N GLY A 138 -7.80 -5.68 -11.42
CA GLY A 138 -7.63 -5.78 -12.88
C GLY A 138 -8.84 -6.37 -13.63
N ARG A 139 -9.92 -6.76 -12.94
CA ARG A 139 -11.13 -7.34 -13.54
C ARG A 139 -12.36 -6.49 -13.20
N ILE A 140 -12.60 -5.45 -13.99
CA ILE A 140 -13.72 -4.52 -13.80
C ILE A 140 -15.05 -5.29 -13.87
N GLY A 141 -15.96 -5.04 -12.92
CA GLY A 141 -17.28 -5.69 -12.86
C GLY A 141 -17.26 -7.14 -12.35
N SER A 142 -16.11 -7.67 -11.94
CA SER A 142 -16.04 -8.95 -11.22
C SER A 142 -16.54 -8.80 -9.78
N VAL A 143 -16.97 -9.91 -9.17
CA VAL A 143 -17.36 -9.95 -7.76
C VAL A 143 -16.27 -10.69 -6.99
N ALA A 144 -15.75 -10.06 -5.95
CA ALA A 144 -14.80 -10.68 -5.04
C ALA A 144 -15.48 -11.78 -4.19
N LEU A 145 -14.72 -12.78 -3.73
CA LEU A 145 -15.18 -13.95 -3.00
C LEU A 145 -15.79 -13.59 -1.63
N ALA A 146 -15.09 -12.77 -0.85
CA ALA A 146 -15.52 -12.35 0.49
C ALA A 146 -15.21 -10.86 0.76
N PRO A 147 -15.74 -9.93 -0.07
CA PRO A 147 -15.39 -8.52 0.00
C PRO A 147 -15.82 -7.92 1.33
N GLY A 148 -14.90 -7.23 2.00
CA GLY A 148 -15.18 -6.56 3.28
C GLY A 148 -15.37 -7.51 4.47
N TYR A 149 -15.38 -8.83 4.26
CA TYR A 149 -15.42 -9.80 5.35
C TYR A 149 -14.04 -9.90 6.01
N GLY A 150 -13.96 -9.44 7.26
CA GLY A 150 -12.78 -9.56 8.09
C GLY A 150 -13.01 -10.59 9.19
N ARG A 151 -12.17 -11.63 9.26
CA ARG A 151 -12.19 -12.59 10.38
C ARG A 151 -11.28 -12.08 11.49
N ILE A 152 -11.74 -12.15 12.75
CA ILE A 152 -10.88 -11.77 13.89
C ILE A 152 -9.71 -12.76 13.97
N ASN A 153 -8.50 -12.23 13.81
CA ASN A 153 -7.25 -12.96 13.96
C ASN A 153 -7.05 -13.33 15.43
N GLN A 154 -6.90 -14.63 15.69
CA GLN A 154 -6.86 -15.17 17.06
C GLN A 154 -5.55 -14.84 17.80
N TRP A 155 -4.53 -14.35 17.10
CA TRP A 155 -3.23 -14.02 17.70
C TRP A 155 -3.13 -12.56 18.11
N CYS A 156 -3.75 -11.66 17.36
CA CYS A 156 -3.55 -10.22 17.54
C CYS A 156 -4.83 -9.38 17.52
N GLY A 157 -5.99 -9.97 17.21
CA GLY A 157 -7.28 -9.30 17.15
C GLY A 157 -7.50 -8.41 15.91
N ALA A 158 -6.50 -8.28 15.05
CA ALA A 158 -6.66 -7.64 13.75
C ALA A 158 -7.66 -8.43 12.89
N LEU A 159 -8.21 -7.78 11.87
CA LEU A 159 -9.12 -8.45 10.95
C LEU A 159 -8.36 -8.99 9.74
N ASP A 160 -8.40 -10.30 9.58
CA ASP A 160 -7.88 -11.04 8.43
C ASP A 160 -8.84 -10.87 7.25
N TYR A 161 -8.36 -10.21 6.21
CA TYR A 161 -9.06 -10.03 4.95
C TYR A 161 -8.52 -10.99 3.91
N GLU A 162 -9.41 -11.60 3.13
CA GLU A 162 -9.01 -12.51 2.07
C GLU A 162 -8.38 -11.76 0.89
N LEU A 163 -7.23 -12.25 0.45
CA LEU A 163 -6.60 -11.86 -0.80
C LEU A 163 -6.94 -12.91 -1.86
N GLU A 164 -7.31 -12.49 -3.05
CA GLU A 164 -7.62 -13.40 -4.14
C GLU A 164 -7.21 -12.83 -5.51
N ASN A 165 -7.13 -13.71 -6.50
CA ASN A 165 -6.93 -13.37 -7.91
C ASN A 165 -8.17 -13.68 -8.78
N GLY A 166 -9.35 -13.81 -8.15
CA GLY A 166 -10.61 -14.10 -8.81
C GLY A 166 -10.84 -15.56 -9.18
N ARG A 167 -9.93 -16.45 -8.76
CA ARG A 167 -10.11 -17.91 -8.90
C ARG A 167 -9.66 -18.66 -7.66
N TYR A 168 -8.56 -18.22 -7.05
CA TYR A 168 -8.02 -18.82 -5.85
C TYR A 168 -7.90 -17.79 -4.73
N SER A 169 -8.21 -18.25 -3.52
CA SER A 169 -7.75 -17.61 -2.29
C SER A 169 -6.23 -17.68 -2.26
N MET A 170 -5.60 -16.52 -2.07
CA MET A 170 -4.16 -16.33 -1.97
C MET A 170 -3.71 -16.23 -0.51
N GLY A 171 -4.61 -16.55 0.43
CA GLY A 171 -4.42 -16.40 1.86
C GLY A 171 -5.05 -15.12 2.38
N TYR A 172 -4.69 -14.79 3.62
CA TYR A 172 -5.23 -13.64 4.33
C TYR A 172 -4.15 -12.59 4.54
N VAL A 173 -4.59 -11.34 4.64
CA VAL A 173 -3.77 -10.22 5.05
C VAL A 173 -4.55 -9.36 6.03
N ASN A 174 -3.90 -8.91 7.09
CA ASN A 174 -4.49 -7.96 8.03
C ASN A 174 -3.72 -6.65 8.10
N ARG A 175 -4.33 -5.67 8.75
CA ARG A 175 -3.78 -4.31 8.90
C ARG A 175 -2.44 -4.30 9.65
N ARG A 176 -2.25 -5.15 10.68
CA ARG A 176 -1.00 -5.23 11.44
C ARG A 176 0.14 -5.76 10.58
N GLU A 177 -0.10 -6.82 9.82
CA GLU A 177 0.88 -7.36 8.87
C GLU A 177 1.31 -6.30 7.85
N ILE A 178 0.37 -5.50 7.32
CA ILE A 178 0.73 -4.40 6.41
C ILE A 178 1.59 -3.35 7.12
N ALA A 179 1.28 -3.01 8.37
CA ALA A 179 2.08 -2.07 9.15
C ALA A 179 3.49 -2.60 9.44
N ASP A 180 3.62 -3.89 9.75
CA ASP A 180 4.89 -4.56 9.99
C ASP A 180 5.71 -4.69 8.70
N ASP A 181 5.07 -5.03 7.57
CA ASP A 181 5.69 -5.04 6.25
C ASP A 181 6.24 -3.64 5.89
N ILE A 182 5.48 -2.56 6.17
CA ILE A 182 5.96 -1.18 5.96
C ILE A 182 7.19 -0.87 6.80
N ARG A 183 7.21 -1.29 8.08
CA ARG A 183 8.37 -1.10 8.97
C ARG A 183 9.58 -1.90 8.47
N GLY A 184 9.34 -3.13 8.00
CA GLY A 184 10.36 -4.05 7.48
C GLY A 184 11.06 -3.56 6.21
N LEU A 185 10.44 -2.66 5.44
CA LEU A 185 11.09 -2.07 4.25
C LEU A 185 12.45 -1.42 4.55
N LEU A 186 12.60 -0.86 5.76
CA LEU A 186 13.82 -0.16 6.19
C LEU A 186 14.95 -1.12 6.57
N THR A 187 14.62 -2.36 6.92
CA THR A 187 15.57 -3.37 7.41
C THR A 187 15.77 -4.51 6.41
N MET A 188 15.25 -4.36 5.19
CA MET A 188 15.37 -5.37 4.15
C MET A 188 16.79 -5.35 3.57
N ASP A 189 17.59 -6.38 3.84
CA ASP A 189 18.98 -6.45 3.39
C ASP A 189 19.07 -6.84 1.90
N GLU A 190 18.20 -7.75 1.46
CA GLU A 190 18.18 -8.26 0.09
C GLU A 190 17.03 -7.67 -0.73
N LEU A 191 17.35 -7.15 -1.91
CA LEU A 191 16.35 -6.57 -2.82
C LEU A 191 15.73 -7.65 -3.70
N PRO A 192 14.39 -7.70 -3.85
CA PRO A 192 13.73 -8.61 -4.78
C PRO A 192 14.26 -8.43 -6.20
N THR A 193 14.77 -9.51 -6.79
CA THR A 193 15.26 -9.60 -8.16
C THR A 193 14.14 -9.34 -9.17
N GLY A 194 14.50 -9.00 -10.42
CA GLY A 194 13.52 -8.81 -11.47
C GLY A 194 12.67 -10.06 -11.75
N GLU A 195 13.26 -11.25 -11.58
CA GLU A 195 12.56 -12.53 -11.73
C GLU A 195 11.54 -12.75 -10.62
N GLU A 196 11.89 -12.47 -9.35
CA GLU A 196 10.96 -12.57 -8.23
C GLU A 196 9.79 -11.58 -8.37
N LEU A 197 10.06 -10.36 -8.82
CA LEU A 197 9.02 -9.37 -9.07
C LEU A 197 8.08 -9.81 -10.20
N ALA A 198 8.63 -10.36 -11.29
CA ALA A 198 7.82 -10.89 -12.40
C ALA A 198 6.99 -12.11 -11.97
N SER A 199 7.59 -13.02 -11.19
CA SER A 199 6.91 -14.19 -10.61
C SER A 199 5.74 -13.77 -9.71
N PHE A 200 5.97 -12.77 -8.85
CA PHE A 200 4.91 -12.19 -8.03
C PHE A 200 3.78 -11.58 -8.87
N ASP A 201 4.10 -10.82 -9.91
CA ASP A 201 3.09 -10.21 -10.78
C ASP A 201 2.27 -11.28 -11.54
N GLU A 202 2.91 -12.36 -11.99
CA GLU A 202 2.25 -13.52 -12.60
C GLU A 202 1.29 -14.19 -11.61
N TYR A 203 1.77 -14.44 -10.38
CA TYR A 203 0.97 -15.01 -9.30
C TYR A 203 -0.27 -14.17 -8.97
N MET A 204 -0.12 -12.85 -8.92
CA MET A 204 -1.22 -11.91 -8.66
C MET A 204 -2.25 -11.82 -9.78
N LYS A 205 -1.91 -12.13 -11.03
CA LYS A 205 -2.88 -12.15 -12.16
C LYS A 205 -3.83 -13.36 -12.10
N GLY A 206 -3.33 -14.47 -11.56
CA GLY A 206 -4.01 -15.76 -11.64
C GLY A 206 -4.05 -16.31 -13.08
N PRO A 207 -4.60 -17.52 -13.28
CA PRO A 207 -4.63 -18.15 -14.61
C PRO A 207 -5.55 -17.40 -15.60
N PRO A 208 -5.31 -17.54 -16.92
CA PRO A 208 -6.16 -17.00 -17.98
C PRO A 208 -7.62 -17.41 -17.84
N HIS A 209 -8.53 -16.51 -18.20
CA HIS A 209 -9.98 -16.71 -18.14
C HIS A 209 -10.45 -17.84 -19.08
N ASP A 210 -9.72 -18.08 -20.17
CA ASP A 210 -10.17 -18.91 -21.30
C ASP A 210 -9.82 -20.40 -21.16
N LEU A 211 -9.11 -20.79 -20.10
CA LEU A 211 -8.68 -22.17 -19.85
C LEU A 211 -9.64 -22.92 -18.92
N LEU A 212 -10.94 -22.64 -19.07
CA LEU A 212 -11.97 -23.04 -18.09
C LEU A 212 -13.26 -23.61 -18.70
N ASP A 213 -13.30 -23.85 -20.00
CA ASP A 213 -14.28 -24.75 -20.61
C ASP A 213 -13.74 -26.19 -20.64
#